data_AF-A0A9P1INT3-F1
#
_entry.id   AF-A0A9P1INT3-F1
#
_cell.length_a   1.000
_cell.length_b   1.000
_cell.length_c   1.000
_cell.angle_alpha   90.00
_cell.angle_beta   90.00
_cell.angle_gamma   90.00
#
_symmetry.space_group_name_H-M   'P 1'
#
loop_
_entity.id
_entity.type
_entity.pdbx_description
1 polymer ?
#
loop_
_entity_poly.entity_id
_entity_poly.type
_entity_poly.pdbx_seq_one_letter_code
_entity_poly.pdbx_strand_id
1 'polypeptide(L)'
;MSKFCLILICCTAFFVEADAVLMFGRINETSPCLIAMCYEDSDCVPVGCDVDVYGRIGCGYFRLNKYQYQQCYMPDRGELSEEDGWMRCAHSYECSATCIKTVAARFRVKCYAKSVCETIARLHDGGANGCRDRRTIEYWKKVESRCGDQCNSDPIFKRH
;
A
#
# COMPACT_ATOMS: atom_id res chain seq x y z
N MET A 1 -62.95 18.16 39.50
CA MET A 1 -63.43 17.66 38.19
C MET A 1 -63.25 18.77 37.16
N SER A 2 -62.27 18.65 36.26
CA SER A 2 -62.42 18.86 34.80
C SER A 2 -61.02 18.89 34.17
N LYS A 3 -60.87 18.12 33.09
CA LYS A 3 -59.65 17.91 32.31
C LYS A 3 -59.55 18.96 31.22
N PHE A 4 -58.39 19.60 31.05
CA PHE A 4 -57.92 20.24 29.82
C PHE A 4 -56.38 20.25 29.92
N CYS A 5 -55.58 20.14 28.88
CA CYS A 5 -55.66 19.56 27.56
C CYS A 5 -54.18 19.41 27.17
N LEU A 6 -53.86 18.32 26.51
CA LEU A 6 -52.51 17.90 26.17
C LEU A 6 -51.96 18.71 24.99
N ILE A 7 -50.63 18.75 24.88
CA ILE A 7 -49.80 19.11 23.71
C ILE A 7 -49.34 20.58 23.64
N LEU A 8 -48.07 20.81 24.00
CA LEU A 8 -47.23 21.73 23.26
C LEU A 8 -45.93 21.00 22.88
N ILE A 9 -45.86 20.64 21.61
CA ILE A 9 -44.66 20.22 20.90
C ILE A 9 -43.70 21.41 20.89
N CYS A 10 -42.50 21.24 21.43
CA CYS A 10 -41.38 22.09 21.04
C CYS A 10 -40.23 21.18 20.60
N CYS A 11 -40.11 21.05 19.28
CA CYS A 11 -38.91 20.63 18.59
C CYS A 11 -37.69 21.32 19.19
N THR A 12 -36.60 20.60 19.40
CA THR A 12 -35.29 20.98 18.85
C THR A 12 -34.24 19.89 19.12
N ALA A 13 -33.70 19.41 18.01
CA ALA A 13 -32.40 18.75 17.85
C ALA A 13 -32.17 17.42 18.59
N PHE A 14 -32.67 16.35 17.98
CA PHE A 14 -31.88 15.13 17.88
C PHE A 14 -30.60 15.46 17.10
N PHE A 15 -29.49 15.66 17.78
CA PHE A 15 -28.17 15.54 17.16
C PHE A 15 -27.94 14.05 16.91
N VAL A 16 -28.35 13.58 15.73
CA VAL A 16 -27.82 12.33 15.19
C VAL A 16 -26.44 12.70 14.64
N GLU A 17 -25.40 12.49 15.44
CA GLU A 17 -24.03 12.46 14.92
C GLU A 17 -23.94 11.28 13.95
N ALA A 18 -24.03 11.60 12.67
CA ALA A 18 -23.72 10.69 11.59
C ALA A 18 -22.19 10.58 11.49
N ASP A 19 -21.58 9.85 12.42
CA ASP A 19 -20.21 9.37 12.26
C ASP A 19 -20.20 8.18 11.29
N ALA A 20 -20.49 8.48 10.02
CA ALA A 20 -20.00 7.66 8.92
C ALA A 20 -18.51 7.97 8.72
N VAL A 21 -17.70 7.71 9.75
CA VAL A 21 -16.24 7.71 9.63
C VAL A 21 -15.90 6.51 8.76
N LEU A 22 -15.43 6.81 7.55
CA LEU A 22 -14.89 5.85 6.60
C LEU A 22 -13.95 4.90 7.34
N MET A 23 -14.31 3.63 7.40
CA MET A 23 -13.48 2.54 7.93
C MET A 23 -12.32 2.23 6.96
N PHE A 24 -11.55 3.24 6.56
CA PHE A 24 -10.22 3.00 6.02
C PHE A 24 -9.36 2.59 7.21
N GLY A 25 -9.10 1.28 7.30
CA GLY A 25 -8.26 0.70 8.34
C GLY A 25 -6.95 1.50 8.43
N ARG A 26 -6.63 1.99 9.63
CA ARG A 26 -5.38 2.72 9.85
C ARG A 26 -4.22 1.80 9.46
N ILE A 27 -3.39 2.25 8.52
CA ILE A 27 -2.17 1.55 8.15
C ILE A 27 -1.22 1.57 9.35
N ASN A 28 -0.84 0.39 9.83
CA ASN A 28 0.07 0.22 10.97
C ASN A 28 1.52 -0.05 10.50
N GLU A 29 1.98 0.68 9.50
CA GLU A 29 3.35 0.63 8.98
C GLU A 29 4.09 1.91 9.39
N THR A 30 5.33 1.76 9.83
CA THR A 30 6.13 2.89 10.32
C THR A 30 7.15 3.37 9.30
N SER A 31 7.45 2.53 8.29
CA SER A 31 8.46 2.86 7.28
C SER A 31 8.03 4.04 6.40
N PRO A 32 8.73 5.20 6.47
CA PRO A 32 8.40 6.35 5.63
C PRO A 32 8.53 6.03 4.14
N CYS A 33 9.45 5.12 3.79
CA CYS A 33 9.64 4.61 2.45
C CYS A 33 8.39 3.90 1.89
N LEU A 34 7.83 2.94 2.63
CA LEU A 34 6.68 2.16 2.18
C LEU A 34 5.41 3.01 2.16
N ILE A 35 5.25 3.93 3.11
CA ILE A 35 4.18 4.92 3.07
C ILE A 35 4.31 5.76 1.79
N ALA A 36 5.50 6.26 1.47
CA ALA A 36 5.72 7.06 0.28
C ALA A 36 5.40 6.29 -1.01
N MET A 37 5.89 5.06 -1.15
CA MET A 37 5.57 4.19 -2.29
C MET A 37 4.07 3.96 -2.44
N CYS A 38 3.37 3.68 -1.34
CA CYS A 38 1.93 3.47 -1.32
C CYS A 38 1.14 4.68 -1.84
N TYR A 39 1.56 5.90 -1.45
CA TYR A 39 0.96 7.12 -1.97
C TYR A 39 1.24 7.34 -3.46
N GLU A 40 2.45 7.03 -3.93
CA GLU A 40 2.77 7.13 -5.36
C GLU A 40 1.99 6.12 -6.22
N ASP A 41 1.69 4.94 -5.68
CA ASP A 41 1.03 3.86 -6.42
C ASP A 41 -0.50 4.02 -6.46
N SER A 42 -1.10 4.50 -5.36
CA SER A 42 -2.55 4.44 -5.20
C SER A 42 -3.17 5.51 -4.29
N ASP A 43 -2.48 6.61 -4.00
CA ASP A 43 -2.85 7.56 -2.92
C ASP A 43 -3.03 6.85 -1.55
N CYS A 44 -2.34 5.72 -1.42
CA CYS A 44 -2.40 4.81 -0.31
C CYS A 44 -3.81 4.34 0.10
N VAL A 45 -4.64 4.08 -0.92
CA VAL A 45 -5.94 3.41 -0.80
C VAL A 45 -5.98 2.13 -1.66
N PRO A 46 -6.84 1.14 -1.34
CA PRO A 46 -6.89 -0.12 -2.07
C PRO A 46 -7.66 0.05 -3.40
N VAL A 47 -7.00 0.64 -4.40
CA VAL A 47 -7.57 0.85 -5.75
C VAL A 47 -7.73 -0.46 -6.51
N GLY A 48 -8.57 -0.45 -7.54
CA GLY A 48 -8.70 -1.57 -8.48
C GLY A 48 -7.42 -1.83 -9.30
N CYS A 49 -7.54 -2.71 -10.28
CA CYS A 49 -6.43 -3.06 -11.16
C CYS A 49 -6.30 -2.07 -12.33
N ASP A 50 -5.06 -1.79 -12.73
CA ASP A 50 -4.77 -1.03 -13.95
C ASP A 50 -3.49 -1.57 -14.62
N VAL A 51 -3.32 -1.25 -15.90
CA VAL A 51 -2.19 -1.68 -16.71
C VAL A 51 -1.12 -0.60 -16.69
N ASP A 52 0.11 -0.97 -16.35
CA ASP A 52 1.24 -0.04 -16.39
C ASP A 52 1.77 0.21 -17.81
N VAL A 53 2.74 1.12 -17.93
CA VAL A 53 3.39 1.48 -19.21
C VAL A 53 4.11 0.30 -19.90
N TYR A 54 4.29 -0.82 -19.22
CA TYR A 54 4.92 -2.04 -19.74
C TYR A 54 3.91 -3.16 -19.99
N GLY A 55 2.60 -2.90 -19.87
CA GLY A 55 1.56 -3.90 -20.10
C GLY A 55 1.34 -4.87 -18.92
N ARG A 56 1.88 -4.57 -17.73
CA ARG A 56 1.70 -5.39 -16.53
C ARG A 56 0.48 -4.90 -15.74
N ILE A 57 -0.38 -5.83 -15.33
CA ILE A 57 -1.54 -5.50 -14.50
C ILE A 57 -1.09 -5.43 -13.02
N GLY A 58 -1.40 -4.32 -12.35
CA GLY A 58 -1.13 -4.08 -10.93
C GLY A 58 -2.36 -3.60 -10.17
N CYS A 59 -2.56 -4.06 -8.94
CA CYS A 59 -3.78 -3.79 -8.15
C CYS A 59 -3.47 -3.31 -6.72
N GLY A 60 -4.45 -2.68 -6.07
CA GLY A 60 -4.43 -2.36 -4.64
C GLY A 60 -3.39 -1.31 -4.22
N TYR A 61 -2.97 -1.38 -2.96
CA TYR A 61 -2.19 -0.32 -2.27
C TYR A 61 -0.85 0.03 -2.94
N PHE A 62 -0.24 -0.94 -3.62
CA PHE A 62 1.07 -0.76 -4.23
C PHE A 62 1.06 -1.10 -5.72
N ARG A 63 -0.12 -1.14 -6.36
CA ARG A 63 -0.26 -1.67 -7.73
C ARG A 63 0.51 -2.99 -7.92
N LEU A 64 0.43 -3.87 -6.91
CA LEU A 64 1.19 -5.12 -6.86
C LEU A 64 0.82 -5.98 -8.07
N ASN A 65 1.80 -6.35 -8.88
CA ASN A 65 1.53 -7.23 -10.02
C ASN A 65 1.64 -8.72 -9.64
N LYS A 66 0.94 -9.57 -10.40
CA LYS A 66 0.87 -11.01 -10.15
C LYS A 66 2.24 -11.70 -10.11
N TYR A 67 3.20 -11.25 -10.93
CA TYR A 67 4.55 -11.82 -10.93
C TYR A 67 5.32 -11.51 -9.64
N GLN A 68 5.16 -10.31 -9.09
CA GLN A 68 5.72 -9.97 -7.78
C GLN A 68 5.10 -10.83 -6.68
N TYR A 69 3.78 -11.06 -6.73
CA TYR A 69 3.09 -11.94 -5.80
C TYR A 69 3.63 -13.38 -5.83
N GLN A 70 3.87 -13.93 -7.02
CA GLN A 70 4.56 -15.22 -7.19
C GLN A 70 5.98 -15.18 -6.59
N GLN A 71 6.72 -14.09 -6.80
CA GLN A 71 8.10 -13.94 -6.34
C GLN A 71 8.25 -13.77 -4.82
N CYS A 72 7.22 -13.30 -4.13
CA CYS A 72 7.14 -13.24 -2.68
C CYS A 72 6.48 -14.46 -2.03
N TYR A 73 6.39 -15.57 -2.76
CA TYR A 73 5.87 -16.86 -2.28
C TYR A 73 4.36 -16.87 -1.98
N MET A 74 3.59 -16.00 -2.65
CA MET A 74 2.12 -16.00 -2.60
C MET A 74 1.56 -15.99 -1.16
N PRO A 75 1.91 -14.98 -0.33
CA PRO A 75 1.43 -14.89 1.04
C PRO A 75 -0.10 -14.88 1.11
N ASP A 76 -0.64 -15.41 2.20
CA ASP A 76 -2.08 -15.50 2.50
C ASP A 76 -2.96 -16.19 1.44
N ARG A 77 -2.35 -16.94 0.51
CA ARG A 77 -3.08 -17.71 -0.51
C ARG A 77 -3.93 -18.81 0.10
N GLY A 78 -3.34 -19.67 0.93
CA GLY A 78 -4.00 -20.90 1.41
C GLY A 78 -4.50 -21.75 0.24
N GLU A 79 -5.77 -22.16 0.31
CA GLU A 79 -6.44 -22.95 -0.73
C GLU A 79 -7.00 -22.11 -1.89
N LEU A 80 -6.82 -20.79 -1.87
CA LEU A 80 -7.31 -19.93 -2.94
C LEU A 80 -6.58 -20.19 -4.26
N SER A 81 -7.25 -19.84 -5.37
CA SER A 81 -6.57 -19.72 -6.65
C SER A 81 -5.44 -18.68 -6.54
N GLU A 82 -4.44 -18.77 -7.42
CA GLU A 82 -3.37 -17.78 -7.43
C GLU A 82 -3.90 -16.36 -7.71
N GLU A 83 -4.94 -16.25 -8.54
CA GLU A 83 -5.59 -14.99 -8.86
C GLU A 83 -6.28 -14.38 -7.63
N ASP A 84 -7.08 -15.17 -6.92
CA ASP A 84 -7.80 -14.70 -5.73
C ASP A 84 -6.84 -14.38 -4.59
N GLY A 85 -5.78 -15.19 -4.42
CA GLY A 85 -4.72 -14.93 -3.45
C GLY A 85 -3.97 -13.63 -3.75
N TRP A 86 -3.62 -13.40 -5.03
CA TRP A 86 -2.99 -12.17 -5.47
C TRP A 86 -3.88 -10.96 -5.20
N MET A 87 -5.15 -11.01 -5.61
CA MET A 87 -6.12 -9.93 -5.39
C MET A 87 -6.30 -9.64 -3.90
N ARG A 88 -6.48 -10.68 -3.08
CA ARG A 88 -6.58 -10.53 -1.63
C ARG A 88 -5.34 -9.84 -1.04
N CYS A 89 -4.15 -10.25 -1.46
CA CYS A 89 -2.91 -9.67 -0.96
C CYS A 89 -2.70 -8.23 -1.44
N ALA A 90 -2.98 -7.94 -2.72
CA ALA A 90 -2.82 -6.62 -3.30
C ALA A 90 -3.71 -5.57 -2.59
N HIS A 91 -4.94 -5.95 -2.23
CA HIS A 91 -5.87 -5.09 -1.49
C HIS A 91 -5.64 -5.08 0.03
N SER A 92 -4.63 -5.78 0.55
CA SER A 92 -4.20 -5.72 1.95
C SER A 92 -2.87 -4.98 2.03
N TYR A 93 -2.83 -3.83 2.70
CA TYR A 93 -1.58 -3.06 2.86
C TYR A 93 -0.49 -3.93 3.47
N GLU A 94 -0.81 -4.65 4.55
CA GLU A 94 0.16 -5.47 5.29
C GLU A 94 0.73 -6.59 4.42
N CYS A 95 -0.13 -7.30 3.68
CA CYS A 95 0.30 -8.39 2.81
C CYS A 95 1.16 -7.86 1.65
N SER A 96 0.68 -6.83 0.96
CA SER A 96 1.39 -6.25 -0.19
C SER A 96 2.71 -5.58 0.21
N ALA A 97 2.77 -4.84 1.32
CA ALA A 97 4.02 -4.28 1.85
C ALA A 97 5.02 -5.38 2.22
N THR A 98 4.57 -6.47 2.85
CA THR A 98 5.40 -7.63 3.17
C THR A 98 5.91 -8.32 1.91
N CYS A 99 5.06 -8.46 0.90
CA CYS A 99 5.42 -9.01 -0.39
C CYS A 99 6.52 -8.19 -1.07
N ILE A 100 6.37 -6.87 -1.13
CA ILE A 100 7.37 -5.95 -1.71
C ILE A 100 8.71 -6.04 -0.97
N LYS A 101 8.69 -6.02 0.36
CA LYS A 101 9.89 -6.23 1.19
C LYS A 101 10.58 -7.55 0.87
N THR A 102 9.82 -8.62 0.66
CA THR A 102 10.33 -9.96 0.33
C THR A 102 10.97 -10.00 -1.06
N VAL A 103 10.31 -9.44 -2.09
CA VAL A 103 10.87 -9.31 -3.44
C VAL A 103 12.16 -8.49 -3.41
N ALA A 104 12.16 -7.36 -2.70
CA ALA A 104 13.33 -6.52 -2.55
C ALA A 104 14.49 -7.27 -1.87
N ALA A 105 14.23 -7.99 -0.77
CA ALA A 105 15.24 -8.79 -0.08
C ALA A 105 15.87 -9.86 -1.00
N ARG A 106 15.06 -10.47 -1.88
CA ARG A 106 15.51 -11.46 -2.86
C ARG A 106 16.43 -10.89 -3.92
N PHE A 107 16.16 -9.67 -4.41
CA PHE A 107 16.88 -9.09 -5.54
C PHE A 107 17.84 -7.95 -5.19
N ARG A 108 17.91 -7.51 -3.92
CA ARG A 108 18.78 -6.41 -3.46
C ARG A 108 20.25 -6.57 -3.81
N VAL A 109 20.74 -7.80 -3.98
CA VAL A 109 22.12 -8.08 -4.41
C VAL A 109 22.42 -7.48 -5.78
N LYS A 110 21.42 -7.12 -6.58
CA LYS A 110 21.60 -6.43 -7.87
C LYS A 110 21.59 -4.90 -7.76
N CYS A 111 21.44 -4.36 -6.55
CA CYS A 111 21.24 -2.94 -6.24
C CYS A 111 22.41 -2.37 -5.41
N TYR A 112 23.65 -2.71 -5.77
CA TYR A 112 24.83 -2.20 -5.06
C TYR A 112 24.85 -0.67 -5.02
N ALA A 113 25.36 -0.13 -3.90
CA ALA A 113 25.51 1.31 -3.64
C ALA A 113 24.19 2.11 -3.61
N LYS A 114 23.03 1.45 -3.52
CA LYS A 114 21.73 2.11 -3.36
C LYS A 114 21.30 2.11 -1.92
N SER A 115 20.57 3.15 -1.53
CA SER A 115 19.93 3.20 -0.22
C SER A 115 18.89 2.07 -0.10
N VAL A 116 18.45 1.77 1.12
CA VAL A 116 17.45 0.73 1.35
C VAL A 116 16.14 1.11 0.64
N CYS A 117 15.71 2.36 0.74
CA CYS A 117 14.48 2.80 0.10
C CYS A 117 14.59 2.84 -1.43
N GLU A 118 15.70 3.35 -1.99
CA GLU A 118 15.92 3.32 -3.44
C GLU A 118 15.90 1.87 -3.96
N THR A 119 16.52 0.95 -3.22
CA THR A 119 16.53 -0.47 -3.57
C THR A 119 15.11 -1.04 -3.66
N ILE A 120 14.28 -0.80 -2.65
CA ILE A 120 12.91 -1.33 -2.60
C ILE A 120 12.05 -0.69 -3.68
N ALA A 121 12.05 0.64 -3.79
CA ALA A 121 11.26 1.37 -4.76
C ALA A 121 11.59 0.97 -6.21
N ARG A 122 12.88 0.87 -6.55
CA ARG A 122 13.29 0.53 -7.92
C ARG A 122 13.05 -0.93 -8.26
N LEU A 123 13.19 -1.85 -7.30
CA LEU A 123 12.85 -3.27 -7.52
C LEU A 123 11.35 -3.50 -7.59
N HIS A 124 10.55 -2.67 -6.90
CA HIS A 124 9.10 -2.68 -7.03
C HIS A 124 8.68 -2.27 -8.45
N ASP A 125 9.14 -1.11 -8.91
CA ASP A 125 8.78 -0.57 -10.22
C ASP A 125 9.34 -1.42 -11.39
N GLY A 126 10.62 -1.78 -11.34
CA GLY A 126 11.30 -2.47 -12.45
C GLY A 126 11.50 -3.98 -12.30
N GLY A 127 10.96 -4.59 -11.24
CA GLY A 127 11.17 -6.00 -10.94
C GLY A 127 12.65 -6.33 -10.65
N ALA A 128 13.05 -7.59 -10.91
CA ALA A 128 14.35 -8.13 -10.51
C ALA A 128 15.60 -7.39 -11.07
N ASN A 129 15.45 -6.54 -12.08
CA ASN A 129 16.53 -5.74 -12.65
C ASN A 129 16.30 -4.22 -12.48
N GLY A 130 15.31 -3.82 -11.68
CA GLY A 130 14.87 -2.43 -11.59
C GLY A 130 15.97 -1.43 -11.19
N CYS A 131 16.91 -1.81 -10.32
CA CYS A 131 18.04 -0.94 -9.97
C CYS A 131 19.04 -0.68 -11.11
N ARG A 132 19.05 -1.51 -12.16
CA ARG A 132 19.88 -1.33 -13.36
C ARG A 132 19.12 -0.65 -14.49
N ASP A 133 17.79 -0.61 -14.41
CA ASP A 133 16.93 0.03 -15.38
C ASP A 133 16.81 1.53 -15.07
N ARG A 134 17.22 2.39 -16.00
CA ARG A 134 17.16 3.84 -15.84
C ARG A 134 15.73 4.37 -15.77
N ARG A 135 14.75 3.65 -16.29
CA ARG A 135 13.34 4.07 -16.30
C ARG A 135 12.75 4.13 -14.89
N THR A 136 13.27 3.34 -13.96
CA THR A 136 12.82 3.33 -12.56
C THR A 136 13.34 4.50 -11.72
N ILE A 137 14.21 5.35 -12.28
CA ILE A 137 14.73 6.53 -11.59
C ILE A 137 13.62 7.56 -11.35
N GLU A 138 12.68 7.71 -12.28
CA GLU A 138 11.58 8.67 -12.12
C GLU A 138 10.68 8.29 -10.95
N TYR A 139 10.26 7.02 -10.88
CA TYR A 139 9.49 6.49 -9.76
C TYR A 139 10.23 6.72 -8.43
N TRP A 140 11.51 6.36 -8.36
CA TRP A 140 12.32 6.59 -7.16
C TRP A 140 12.35 8.07 -6.76
N LYS A 141 12.50 9.00 -7.70
CA LYS A 141 12.55 10.43 -7.38
C LYS A 141 11.24 10.95 -6.79
N LYS A 142 10.10 10.42 -7.24
CA LYS A 142 8.80 10.75 -6.64
C LYS A 142 8.70 10.23 -5.20
N VAL A 143 9.05 8.97 -4.97
CA VAL A 143 9.12 8.36 -3.62
C VAL A 143 10.06 9.16 -2.71
N GLU A 144 11.28 9.44 -3.17
CA GLU A 144 12.29 10.20 -2.43
C GLU A 144 11.79 11.60 -2.05
N SER A 145 11.12 12.30 -2.98
CA SER A 145 10.56 13.62 -2.71
C SER A 145 9.49 13.63 -1.62
N ARG A 146 8.79 12.50 -1.44
CA ARG A 146 7.69 12.37 -0.48
C ARG A 146 8.19 12.02 0.92
N CYS A 147 9.17 11.14 1.06
CA CYS A 147 9.72 10.78 2.39
C CYS A 147 10.93 11.63 2.82
N GLY A 148 11.57 12.36 1.90
CA GLY A 148 12.70 13.25 2.19
C GLY A 148 13.82 12.57 2.98
N ASP A 149 14.35 13.25 4.00
CA ASP A 149 15.44 12.72 4.82
C ASP A 149 15.06 11.45 5.60
N GLN A 150 13.75 11.19 5.78
CA GLN A 150 13.24 10.05 6.53
C GLN A 150 13.20 8.77 5.69
N CYS A 151 13.44 8.81 4.37
CA CYS A 151 13.34 7.62 3.52
C CYS A 151 14.18 6.44 4.00
N ASN A 152 15.27 6.69 4.73
CA ASN A 152 16.21 5.67 5.21
C ASN A 152 16.25 5.51 6.73
N SER A 153 15.27 6.06 7.46
CA SER A 153 15.25 6.01 8.93
C SER A 153 15.04 4.61 9.49
N ASP A 154 14.35 3.74 8.76
CA ASP A 154 13.92 2.44 9.26
C ASP A 154 14.75 1.29 8.65
N PRO A 155 15.25 0.35 9.47
CA PRO A 155 15.92 -0.83 8.97
C PRO A 155 14.88 -1.82 8.40
N ILE A 156 14.45 -1.60 7.16
CA ILE A 156 13.47 -2.46 6.47
C ILE A 156 14.01 -3.89 6.29
N PHE A 157 15.33 -4.02 6.08
CA PHE A 157 16.00 -5.32 6.11
C PHE A 157 16.57 -5.56 7.51
N LYS A 158 15.84 -6.27 8.37
CA LYS A 158 16.41 -6.76 9.63
C LYS A 158 17.54 -7.75 9.30
N ARG A 159 18.73 -7.54 9.88
CA ARG A 159 19.80 -8.55 9.90
C ARG A 159 19.37 -9.60 10.94
N HIS A 160 19.12 -10.82 10.48
CA HIS A 160 19.06 -11.99 11.35
C HIS A 160 20.48 -12.50 11.57
#